data_AF-A0A3C0C985-F1
#
_entry.id   AF-A0A3C0C985-F1
#
_cell.length_a   1.000
_cell.length_b   1.000
_cell.length_c   1.000
_cell.angle_alpha   90.00
_cell.angle_beta   90.00
_cell.angle_gamma   90.00
#
_symmetry.space_group_name_H-M   'P 1'
#
loop_
_entity.id
_entity.type
_entity.pdbx_description
1 polymer ?
#
loop_
_entity_poly.entity_id
_entity_poly.type
_entity_poly.pdbx_seq_one_letter_code
_entity_poly.pdbx_strand_id
1 'polypeptide(L)'
;MALYVNTNVTSLRGQSSLNKASNSLATTYNRLSTGLRINSAKDDAAGLQISDRLTSQINGLNQGNRNANDGIALTQTVEGAMDEMTTMLQRIRTLSVQAANGTNTTSDRTSIQAEVTSLSNEITRIACKTTYGGKTVLSGFD
;
A
#
# COMPACT_ATOMS: atom_id res chain seq x y z
N MET A 1 -4.00 -54.97 51.43
CA MET A 1 -4.56 -55.01 50.06
C MET A 1 -6.06 -55.25 50.19
N ALA A 2 -6.88 -54.20 50.17
CA ALA A 2 -8.33 -54.36 50.29
C ALA A 2 -8.90 -54.65 48.90
N LEU A 3 -9.27 -55.90 48.65
CA LEU A 3 -9.88 -56.35 47.40
C LEU A 3 -11.38 -56.02 47.45
N TYR A 4 -11.76 -54.87 46.91
CA TYR A 4 -13.16 -54.50 46.75
C TYR A 4 -13.67 -55.01 45.39
N VAL A 5 -14.66 -55.90 45.40
CA VAL A 5 -15.23 -56.52 44.18
C VAL A 5 -16.09 -55.54 43.38
N ASN A 6 -16.67 -54.53 44.03
CA ASN A 6 -17.64 -53.61 43.44
C ASN A 6 -17.00 -52.39 42.73
N THR A 7 -15.72 -52.08 42.99
CA THR A 7 -15.04 -50.93 42.37
C THR A 7 -13.60 -51.28 42.05
N ASN A 8 -13.31 -51.40 40.76
CA ASN A 8 -11.98 -51.74 40.27
C ASN A 8 -11.11 -50.47 40.10
N VAL A 9 -10.30 -50.18 41.12
CA VAL A 9 -9.43 -48.99 41.15
C VAL A 9 -8.34 -49.03 40.07
N THR A 10 -7.85 -50.21 39.66
CA THR A 10 -6.84 -50.30 38.60
C THR A 10 -7.43 -49.99 37.23
N SER A 11 -8.66 -50.45 36.97
CA SER A 11 -9.43 -50.07 35.77
C SER A 11 -9.72 -48.57 35.71
N LEU A 12 -10.16 -47.96 36.82
CA LEU A 12 -10.39 -46.50 36.90
C LEU A 12 -9.11 -45.68 36.62
N ARG A 13 -7.96 -46.14 37.14
CA ARG A 13 -6.66 -45.52 36.82
C ARG A 13 -6.29 -45.68 35.35
N GLY A 14 -6.51 -46.86 34.77
CA GLY A 14 -6.33 -47.10 33.34
C GLY A 14 -7.18 -46.17 32.47
N GLN A 15 -8.47 -46.03 32.80
CA GLN A 15 -9.39 -45.12 32.10
C GLN A 15 -8.96 -43.65 32.24
N SER A 16 -8.50 -43.22 33.42
CA SER A 16 -8.00 -41.85 33.61
C SER A 16 -6.75 -41.57 32.76
N SER A 17 -5.80 -42.51 32.69
CA SER A 17 -4.62 -42.39 31.83
C SER A 17 -4.97 -42.37 30.34
N LEU A 18 -5.93 -43.20 29.92
CA LEU A 18 -6.43 -43.19 28.54
C LEU A 18 -7.06 -41.84 28.18
N ASN A 19 -7.93 -41.29 29.05
CA ASN A 19 -8.54 -39.98 28.83
C ASN A 19 -7.48 -38.86 28.72
N LYS A 20 -6.40 -38.91 29.51
CA LYS A 20 -5.28 -37.96 29.40
C LYS A 20 -4.55 -38.09 28.05
N ALA A 21 -4.29 -39.33 27.60
CA ALA A 21 -3.65 -39.58 26.32
C ALA A 21 -4.53 -39.11 25.14
N SER A 22 -5.82 -39.40 25.17
CA SER A 22 -6.79 -38.93 24.16
C SER A 22 -6.86 -37.41 24.09
N ASN A 23 -6.85 -36.71 25.25
CA ASN A 23 -6.84 -35.24 25.28
C ASN A 23 -5.54 -34.65 24.69
N SER A 24 -4.38 -35.24 25.01
CA SER A 24 -3.09 -34.82 24.44
C SER A 24 -3.03 -35.03 22.93
N LEU A 25 -3.57 -36.16 22.47
CA LEU A 25 -3.68 -36.50 21.05
C LEU A 25 -4.57 -35.51 20.32
N ALA A 26 -5.73 -35.14 20.88
CA ALA A 26 -6.62 -34.14 20.30
C ALA A 26 -5.95 -32.77 20.14
N THR A 27 -5.19 -32.31 21.14
CA THR A 27 -4.41 -31.06 21.03
C THR A 27 -3.34 -31.15 19.95
N THR A 28 -2.66 -32.29 19.83
CA THR A 28 -1.64 -32.51 18.79
C THR A 28 -2.26 -32.51 17.39
N TYR A 29 -3.41 -33.16 17.21
CA TYR A 29 -4.15 -33.11 15.94
C TYR A 29 -4.62 -31.70 15.60
N ASN A 30 -5.08 -30.91 16.57
CA ASN A 30 -5.45 -29.51 16.32
C ASN A 30 -4.26 -28.69 15.84
N ARG A 31 -3.10 -28.82 16.51
CA ARG A 31 -1.85 -28.14 16.08
C ARG A 31 -1.37 -28.60 14.71
N LEU A 32 -1.51 -29.89 14.40
CA LEU A 32 -1.16 -30.43 13.09
C LEU A 32 -2.10 -29.89 12.00
N SER A 33 -3.41 -29.82 12.29
CA SER A 33 -4.42 -29.35 11.34
C SER A 33 -4.30 -27.86 11.04
N THR A 34 -3.92 -27.04 12.02
CA THR A 34 -3.76 -25.59 11.83
C THR A 34 -2.35 -25.20 11.43
N GLY A 35 -1.36 -26.06 11.68
CA GLY A 35 0.06 -25.72 11.56
C GLY A 35 0.57 -24.74 12.62
N LEU A 36 -0.30 -24.31 13.57
CA LEU A 36 0.03 -23.32 14.59
C LEU A 36 0.26 -24.01 15.93
N ARG A 37 1.35 -23.64 16.61
CA ARG A 37 1.64 -24.11 17.97
C ARG A 37 0.65 -23.56 18.99
N ILE A 38 0.23 -22.30 18.83
CA ILE A 38 -0.72 -21.59 19.69
C ILE A 38 -2.00 -21.41 18.88
N ASN A 39 -3.07 -22.12 19.26
CA ASN A 39 -4.36 -22.04 18.55
C ASN A 39 -5.39 -21.24 19.33
N SER A 40 -5.23 -21.18 20.66
CA SER A 40 -6.15 -20.50 21.55
C SER A 40 -5.42 -19.82 22.70
N ALA A 41 -6.07 -18.83 23.33
CA ALA A 41 -5.54 -18.16 24.52
C ALA A 41 -5.34 -19.14 25.71
N LYS A 42 -5.97 -20.32 25.67
CA LYS A 42 -5.78 -21.39 26.65
C LYS A 42 -4.41 -22.07 26.52
N ASP A 43 -3.85 -22.09 25.32
CA ASP A 43 -2.54 -22.73 25.06
C ASP A 43 -1.38 -21.83 25.52
N ASP A 44 -1.46 -20.53 25.21
CA ASP A 44 -0.51 -19.50 25.63
C ASP A 44 -1.11 -18.09 25.41
N ALA A 45 -1.66 -17.47 26.46
CA ALA A 45 -2.28 -16.17 26.36
C ALA A 45 -1.29 -15.04 26.01
N ALA A 46 -0.07 -15.09 26.55
CA ALA A 46 0.95 -14.08 26.30
C ALA A 46 1.54 -14.22 24.89
N GLY A 47 1.82 -15.46 24.46
CA GLY A 47 2.26 -15.77 23.12
C GLY A 47 1.24 -15.38 22.06
N LEU A 48 -0.05 -15.68 22.29
CA LEU A 48 -1.13 -15.27 21.39
C LEU A 48 -1.23 -13.74 21.30
N GLN A 49 -1.20 -13.02 22.43
CA GLN A 49 -1.26 -11.55 22.43
C GLN A 49 -0.09 -10.92 21.65
N ILE A 50 1.12 -11.45 21.80
CA ILE A 50 2.28 -10.97 21.04
C ILE A 50 2.09 -11.27 19.54
N SER A 51 1.65 -12.48 19.19
CA SER A 51 1.37 -12.86 17.80
C SER A 51 0.29 -12.00 17.15
N ASP A 52 -0.79 -11.66 17.87
CA ASP A 52 -1.85 -10.79 17.37
C ASP A 52 -1.35 -9.35 17.18
N ARG A 53 -0.56 -8.84 18.13
CA ARG A 53 0.09 -7.52 17.99
C ARG A 53 1.01 -7.48 16.78
N LEU A 54 1.84 -8.50 16.57
CA LEU A 54 2.73 -8.58 15.42
C LEU A 54 1.95 -8.72 14.11
N THR A 55 0.89 -9.52 14.09
CA THR A 55 -0.02 -9.65 12.93
C THR A 55 -0.66 -8.30 12.60
N SER A 56 -1.13 -7.56 13.59
CA SER A 56 -1.67 -6.21 13.41
C SER A 56 -0.62 -5.25 12.85
N GLN A 57 0.63 -5.33 13.32
CA GLN A 57 1.72 -4.51 12.78
C GLN A 57 2.03 -4.88 11.33
N ILE A 58 2.09 -6.17 10.99
CA ILE A 58 2.30 -6.65 9.62
C ILE A 58 1.19 -6.13 8.70
N ASN A 59 -0.07 -6.24 9.13
CA ASN A 59 -1.21 -5.73 8.36
C ASN A 59 -1.12 -4.21 8.16
N GLY A 60 -0.73 -3.47 9.21
CA GLY A 60 -0.48 -2.03 9.13
C GLY A 60 0.64 -1.67 8.15
N LEU A 61 1.77 -2.37 8.20
CA LEU A 61 2.89 -2.18 7.27
C LEU A 61 2.52 -2.53 5.83
N ASN A 62 1.74 -3.60 5.62
CA ASN A 62 1.24 -3.98 4.30
C ASN A 62 0.35 -2.90 3.70
N GLN A 63 -0.54 -2.30 4.51
CA GLN A 63 -1.33 -1.17 4.06
C GLN A 63 -0.46 0.07 3.81
N GLY A 64 0.53 0.33 4.67
CA GLY A 64 1.50 1.40 4.48
C GLY A 64 2.26 1.28 3.16
N ASN A 65 2.69 0.07 2.79
CA ASN A 65 3.32 -0.20 1.50
C ASN A 65 2.38 0.08 0.33
N ARG A 66 1.10 -0.28 0.41
CA ARG A 66 0.12 0.06 -0.64
C ARG A 66 -0.03 1.57 -0.78
N ASN A 67 -0.20 2.28 0.34
CA ASN A 67 -0.30 3.73 0.34
C ASN A 67 0.96 4.41 -0.24
N ALA A 68 2.15 3.87 0.05
CA ALA A 68 3.40 4.37 -0.52
C ALA A 68 3.46 4.17 -2.05
N ASN A 69 3.00 3.02 -2.56
CA ASN A 69 2.91 2.78 -4.00
C ASN A 69 1.91 3.73 -4.68
N ASP A 70 0.77 4.02 -4.05
CA ASP A 70 -0.18 5.02 -4.57
C ASP A 70 0.45 6.41 -4.61
N GLY A 71 1.22 6.78 -3.57
CA GLY A 71 2.00 8.02 -3.54
C GLY A 71 3.03 8.10 -4.67
N ILE A 72 3.75 7.01 -4.94
CA ILE A 72 4.71 6.93 -6.06
C ILE A 72 4.00 7.14 -7.40
N ALA A 73 2.89 6.44 -7.63
CA ALA A 73 2.12 6.56 -8.87
C ALA A 73 1.55 7.97 -9.07
N LEU A 74 1.10 8.62 -7.99
CA LEU A 74 0.72 10.03 -7.99
C LEU A 74 1.89 10.91 -8.42
N THR A 75 3.06 10.78 -7.79
CA THR A 75 4.23 11.59 -8.13
C THR A 75 4.72 11.37 -9.55
N GLN A 76 4.67 10.14 -10.07
CA GLN A 76 5.04 9.85 -11.47
C GLN A 76 4.10 10.53 -12.47
N THR A 77 2.80 10.56 -12.16
CA THR A 77 1.80 11.26 -13.00
C THR A 77 2.07 12.76 -13.02
N VAL A 78 2.38 13.34 -11.86
CA VAL A 78 2.76 14.75 -11.72
C VAL A 78 4.06 15.04 -12.48
N GLU A 79 5.07 14.21 -12.32
CA GLU A 79 6.39 14.36 -12.96
C GLU A 79 6.28 14.33 -14.48
N GLY A 80 5.54 13.38 -15.06
CA GLY A 80 5.32 13.33 -16.51
C GLY A 80 4.62 14.58 -17.05
N ALA A 81 3.62 15.09 -16.33
CA ALA A 81 2.95 16.34 -16.71
C ALA A 81 3.88 17.56 -16.59
N MET A 82 4.75 17.61 -15.57
CA MET A 82 5.75 18.68 -15.41
C MET A 82 6.85 18.63 -16.47
N ASP A 83 7.23 17.45 -16.95
CA ASP A 83 8.22 17.29 -18.02
C ASP A 83 7.70 17.88 -19.35
N GLU A 84 6.45 17.61 -19.69
CA GLU A 84 5.76 18.22 -20.85
C GLU A 84 5.68 19.74 -20.72
N MET A 85 5.32 20.26 -19.54
CA MET A 85 5.34 21.70 -19.27
C MET A 85 6.73 22.30 -19.46
N THR A 86 7.76 21.62 -18.96
CA THR A 86 9.16 22.07 -19.06
C THR A 86 9.60 22.16 -20.52
N THR A 87 9.26 21.16 -21.33
CA THR A 87 9.55 21.13 -22.77
C THR A 87 8.86 22.31 -23.50
N MET A 88 7.59 22.58 -23.19
CA MET A 88 6.88 23.74 -23.75
C MET A 88 7.47 25.08 -23.30
N LEU A 89 7.88 25.21 -22.04
CA LEU A 89 8.55 26.42 -21.53
C LEU A 89 9.90 26.64 -22.20
N GLN A 90 10.67 25.58 -22.44
CA GLN A 90 11.91 25.66 -23.22
C GLN A 90 11.63 26.13 -24.65
N ARG A 91 10.57 25.61 -25.30
CA ARG A 91 10.13 26.07 -26.62
C ARG A 91 9.77 27.56 -26.60
N ILE A 92 8.98 28.03 -25.64
CA ILE A 92 8.66 29.46 -25.46
C ILE A 92 9.93 30.29 -25.31
N ARG A 93 10.93 29.81 -24.56
CA ARG A 93 12.22 30.49 -24.42
C ARG A 93 12.94 30.63 -25.76
N THR A 94 12.98 29.58 -26.57
CA THR A 94 13.61 29.64 -27.92
C THR A 94 12.89 30.63 -28.83
N LEU A 95 11.55 30.63 -28.82
CA LEU A 95 10.72 31.58 -29.56
C LEU A 95 10.94 33.02 -29.09
N SER A 96 11.11 33.23 -27.79
CA SER A 96 11.37 34.57 -27.22
C SER A 96 12.71 35.13 -27.68
N VAL A 97 13.76 34.29 -27.67
CA VAL A 97 15.09 34.68 -28.20
C VAL A 97 15.02 34.92 -29.70
N GLN A 98 14.27 34.08 -30.44
CA GLN A 98 14.05 34.27 -31.87
C GLN A 98 13.38 35.62 -32.14
N ALA A 99 12.29 35.96 -31.44
CA ALA A 99 11.57 37.22 -31.61
C ALA A 99 12.42 38.46 -31.30
N ALA A 100 13.39 38.33 -30.39
CA ALA A 100 14.32 39.39 -30.02
C ALA A 100 15.34 39.74 -31.13
N ASN A 101 15.50 38.89 -32.15
CA ASN A 101 16.36 39.20 -33.29
C ASN A 101 15.82 40.40 -34.08
N GLY A 102 16.70 41.37 -34.39
CA GLY A 102 16.36 42.62 -35.07
C GLY A 102 16.02 42.48 -36.55
N THR A 103 16.30 41.32 -37.16
CA THR A 103 16.00 41.03 -38.57
C THR A 103 14.57 40.58 -38.82
N ASN A 104 13.81 40.23 -37.78
CA ASN A 104 12.44 39.74 -37.93
C ASN A 104 11.48 40.90 -38.23
N THR A 105 10.53 40.64 -39.13
CA THR A 105 9.49 41.60 -39.43
C THR A 105 8.41 41.62 -38.34
N THR A 106 7.55 42.64 -38.34
CA THR A 106 6.38 42.70 -37.46
C THR A 106 5.42 41.53 -37.68
N SER A 107 5.31 41.03 -38.91
CA SER A 107 4.50 39.85 -39.24
C SER A 107 5.08 38.59 -38.58
N ASP A 108 6.40 38.38 -38.65
CA ASP A 108 7.06 37.23 -38.04
C ASP A 108 6.91 37.23 -36.52
N ARG A 109 7.06 38.41 -35.89
CA ARG A 109 6.84 38.58 -34.45
C ARG A 109 5.40 38.26 -34.03
N THR A 110 4.42 38.60 -34.87
CA THR A 110 3.01 38.29 -34.61
C THR A 110 2.75 36.78 -34.66
N SER A 111 3.31 36.08 -35.65
CA SER A 111 3.21 34.62 -35.74
C SER A 111 3.89 33.91 -34.57
N ILE A 112 5.09 34.37 -34.16
CA ILE A 112 5.79 33.84 -32.98
C ILE A 112 4.95 34.04 -31.70
N GLN A 113 4.34 35.23 -31.53
CA GLN A 113 3.49 35.51 -30.38
C GLN A 113 2.24 34.59 -30.35
N ALA A 114 1.68 34.25 -31.52
CA ALA A 114 0.57 33.30 -31.60
C ALA A 114 0.98 31.90 -31.12
N GLU A 115 2.16 31.41 -31.50
CA GLU A 115 2.71 30.13 -31.03
C GLU A 115 2.95 30.15 -29.51
N VAL A 116 3.55 31.22 -28.98
CA VAL A 116 3.76 31.40 -27.52
C VAL A 116 2.44 31.40 -26.76
N THR A 117 1.41 32.05 -27.29
CA THR A 117 0.07 32.10 -26.68
C THR A 117 -0.57 30.72 -26.66
N SER A 118 -0.45 29.96 -27.76
CA SER A 118 -0.95 28.58 -27.84
C SER A 118 -0.25 27.67 -26.83
N LEU A 119 1.08 27.75 -26.72
CA LEU A 119 1.85 26.97 -25.75
C LEU A 119 1.49 27.33 -24.30
N SER A 120 1.26 28.61 -24.02
CA SER A 120 0.86 29.08 -22.69
C SER A 120 -0.54 28.57 -22.29
N ASN A 121 -1.48 28.54 -23.24
CA ASN A 121 -2.80 27.95 -23.03
C ASN A 121 -2.70 26.45 -22.79
N GLU A 122 -1.81 25.76 -23.51
CA GLU A 122 -1.60 24.32 -23.36
C GLU A 122 -0.98 23.97 -22.00
N ILE A 123 0.01 24.73 -21.53
CA ILE A 123 0.57 24.59 -20.17
C ILE A 123 -0.54 24.74 -19.12
N THR A 124 -1.40 25.75 -19.27
CA THR A 124 -2.55 25.97 -18.37
C THR A 124 -3.53 24.79 -18.43
N ARG A 125 -3.78 24.24 -19.62
CA ARG A 125 -4.64 23.06 -19.80
C ARG A 125 -4.07 21.85 -19.07
N ILE A 126 -2.78 21.55 -19.22
CA ILE A 126 -2.14 20.44 -18.51
C ILE A 126 -2.24 20.64 -17.01
N ALA A 127 -2.00 21.86 -16.50
CA ALA A 127 -2.10 22.16 -15.07
C ALA A 127 -3.52 21.91 -14.52
N CYS A 128 -4.56 22.32 -15.26
CA CYS A 128 -5.94 22.18 -14.82
C CYS A 128 -6.59 20.82 -15.11
N LYS A 129 -6.06 20.03 -16.06
CA LYS A 129 -6.65 18.75 -16.50
C LYS A 129 -5.90 17.51 -16.03
N THR A 130 -4.69 17.66 -15.48
CA THR A 130 -3.97 16.50 -14.91
C THR A 130 -4.64 16.08 -13.62
N THR A 131 -5.25 14.89 -13.65
CA THR A 131 -5.96 14.31 -12.50
C THR A 131 -5.42 12.96 -12.13
N TYR A 132 -5.36 12.67 -10.83
CA TYR A 132 -5.06 11.34 -10.29
C TYR A 132 -6.11 10.98 -9.25
N GLY A 133 -6.68 9.78 -9.33
CA GLY A 133 -7.73 9.34 -8.40
C GLY A 133 -8.96 10.26 -8.34
N GLY A 134 -9.24 11.01 -9.42
CA GLY A 134 -10.36 11.95 -9.51
C GLY A 134 -10.09 13.35 -8.94
N LYS A 135 -8.89 13.63 -8.42
CA LYS A 135 -8.48 14.96 -7.95
C LYS A 135 -7.46 15.60 -8.88
N THR A 136 -7.47 16.92 -8.97
CA THR A 136 -6.49 17.67 -9.75
C THR A 136 -5.20 17.79 -8.95
N VAL A 137 -4.06 17.48 -9.56
CA VAL A 137 -2.79 17.33 -8.82
C VAL A 137 -1.83 18.50 -8.98
N LEU A 138 -2.07 19.36 -9.98
CA LEU A 138 -1.18 20.44 -10.38
C LEU A 138 -1.80 21.83 -10.24
N SER A 139 -3.11 21.94 -9.98
CA SER A 139 -3.80 23.23 -9.96
C SER A 139 -3.55 24.06 -8.70
N GLY A 140 -2.87 23.53 -7.67
CA GLY A 140 -2.60 24.25 -6.41
C GLY A 140 -3.85 24.63 -5.60
N PHE A 141 -5.04 24.26 -6.09
CA PHE A 141 -6.34 24.46 -5.47
C PHE A 141 -6.86 23.09 -5.02
N ASP A 142 -6.31 22.58 -3.93
CA ASP A 142 -6.90 21.56 -3.05
C ASP A 142 -6.19 21.60 -1.69
#